data_AF-A0A0F9AE33-F1
#
_entry.id   AF-A0A0F9AE33-F1
#
_cell.length_a   1.000
_cell.length_b   1.000
_cell.length_c   1.000
_cell.angle_alpha   90.00
_cell.angle_beta   90.00
_cell.angle_gamma   90.00
#
_symmetry.space_group_name_H-M   'P 1'
#
loop_
_entity.id
_entity.type
_entity.pdbx_description
1 polymer ?
#
loop_
_entity_poly.entity_id
_entity_poly.type
_entity_poly.pdbx_seq_one_letter_code
_entity_poly.pdbx_strand_id
1 'polypeptide(L)' 'MPRLTARFWVDAYLTRLRLQDIPAFVVAHGDDTGGAVLVKL' A
#
# COMPACT_ATOMS: atom_id res chain seq x y z
N MET A 1 -17.95 7.10 -9.19
CA MET A 1 -17.25 6.85 -7.90
C MET A 1 -15.75 7.01 -8.14
N PRO A 2 -15.01 7.81 -7.34
CA PRO A 2 -13.56 7.87 -7.46
C PRO A 2 -12.97 6.51 -7.03
N ARG A 3 -12.18 5.89 -7.91
CA ARG A 3 -11.42 4.66 -7.61
C ARG A 3 -10.06 5.07 -7.06
N LEU A 4 -9.66 4.45 -5.97
CA LEU A 4 -8.33 4.64 -5.39
C LEU A 4 -7.29 3.94 -6.27
N THR A 5 -6.16 4.59 -6.53
CA THR A 5 -5.02 3.96 -7.21
C THR A 5 -4.28 3.03 -6.26
N ALA A 6 -3.64 1.99 -6.79
CA ALA A 6 -2.85 1.05 -5.98
C ALA A 6 -1.74 1.78 -5.20
N ARG A 7 -1.05 2.73 -5.85
CA ARG A 7 -0.01 3.54 -5.22
C ARG A 7 -0.52 4.32 -4.01
N PHE A 8 -1.65 5.01 -4.15
CA PHE A 8 -2.19 5.80 -3.05
C PHE A 8 -2.58 4.91 -1.87
N TRP A 9 -3.15 3.74 -2.13
CA TRP A 9 -3.50 2.78 -1.08
C TRP A 9 -2.26 2.30 -0.31
N VAL A 10 -1.18 1.94 -1.03
CA VAL A 10 0.08 1.48 -0.43
C VAL A 10 0.73 2.57 0.43
N ASP A 11 0.84 3.79 -0.09
CA ASP A 11 1.41 4.93 0.64
C ASP A 11 0.63 5.24 1.94
N ALA A 12 -0.70 5.22 1.85
CA ALA A 12 -1.58 5.42 3.00
C ALA A 12 -1.46 4.29 4.04
N TYR A 13 -1.32 3.04 3.59
CA TYR A 13 -1.19 1.90 4.49
C TYR A 13 0.16 1.87 5.20
N LEU A 14 1.27 2.17 4.50
CA LEU A 14 2.59 2.32 5.11
C LEU A 14 2.60 3.45 6.14
N THR A 15 1.95 4.58 5.82
CA THR A 15 1.80 5.69 6.77
C THR A 15 1.03 5.26 8.02
N ARG A 16 -0.08 4.54 7.86
CA ARG A 16 -0.87 4.01 8.98
C ARG A 16 -0.05 3.10 9.88
N LEU A 17 0.73 2.18 9.31
CA LEU A 17 1.56 1.25 10.07
C LEU A 17 2.69 1.98 10.81
N ARG A 18 3.29 3.00 10.17
CA ARG A 18 4.30 3.85 10.79
C ARG A 18 3.77 4.60 12.01
N LEU A 19 2.51 5.05 12.01
CA LEU A 19 1.88 5.67 13.18
C LEU A 19 1.71 4.70 14.36
N GLN A 20 1.81 3.40 14.12
CA GLN A 20 1.74 2.35 15.13
C GLN A 20 3.11 1.72 15.42
N ASP A 21 4.20 2.33 14.92
CA ASP A 21 5.57 1.82 15.02
C ASP A 21 5.75 0.38 14.47
N ILE A 22 4.90 -0.02 13.52
CA ILE A 22 5.00 -1.33 12.85
C ILE A 22 5.87 -1.21 11.59
N PRO A 23 7.00 -1.93 11.50
CA PRO A 23 7.83 -1.91 10.29
C PRO A 23 7.15 -2.69 9.15
N ALA A 24 7.08 -2.09 7.97
CA ALA A 24 6.54 -2.70 6.76
C ALA A 24 7.31 -2.23 5.53
N PHE A 25 7.41 -3.11 4.53
CA PHE A 25 8.23 -2.89 3.33
C PHE A 25 7.51 -3.40 2.08
N VAL A 26 7.71 -2.70 0.96
CA VAL A 26 7.27 -3.17 -0.36
C VAL A 26 8.32 -4.11 -0.92
N VAL A 27 7.97 -5.39 -1.07
CA VAL A 27 8.89 -6.42 -1.58
C VAL A 27 8.77 -6.65 -3.08
N ALA A 28 7.68 -6.18 -3.70
CA ALA A 28 7.45 -6.20 -5.14
C ALA A 28 6.58 -5.01 -5.55
N HIS A 29 6.87 -4.38 -6.69
CA HIS A 29 6.13 -3.26 -7.23
C HIS A 29 5.40 -3.66 -8.52
N GLY A 30 4.14 -3.25 -8.65
CA GLY A 30 3.26 -3.56 -9.78
C GLY A 30 2.67 -2.30 -10.40
N ASP A 31 1.52 -2.41 -11.08
CA ASP A 31 0.85 -1.26 -11.69
C ASP A 31 0.31 -0.26 -10.65
N ASP A 32 0.69 1.01 -10.78
CA ASP A 32 0.36 2.07 -9.83
C ASP A 32 -1.13 2.43 -9.79
N THR A 33 -1.92 2.10 -10.81
CA THR A 33 -3.31 2.57 -10.97
C THR A 33 -4.34 1.48 -10.65
N GLY A 34 -4.24 0.32 -11.29
CA GLY A 34 -5.16 -0.81 -11.17
C GLY A 34 -4.51 -2.13 -10.75
N GLY A 35 -3.27 -2.09 -10.23
CA GLY A 35 -2.58 -3.27 -9.74
C GLY A 35 -3.24 -3.92 -8.51
N ALA A 36 -3.10 -5.24 -8.39
CA ALA A 36 -3.49 -5.97 -7.19
C ALA A 36 -2.47 -5.75 -6.05
N VAL A 37 -2.96 -5.68 -4.82
CA VAL A 37 -2.11 -5.53 -3.62
C VAL A 37 -2.27 -6.76 -2.72
N LEU A 38 -1.14 -7.38 -2.38
CA LEU A 38 -1.05 -8.54 -1.50
C LEU A 38 -0.31 -8.13 -0.22
N VAL A 39 -0.84 -8.49 0.95
CA VAL A 39 -0.23 -8.21 2.26
C VAL A 39 0.04 -9.53 2.96
N LYS A 40 1.27 -9.70 3.44
CA LYS A 40 1.69 -10.81 4.31
C LYS A 40 1.84 -10.27 5.73
N LEU A 41 1.23 -10.96 6.70
CA LEU A 41 1.29 -10.65 8.13
C LEU A 41 2.22 -11.63 8.85
#